data_AF-A0A1Y1NII0-F1
#
_entry.id   AF-A0A1Y1NII0-F1
#
_cell.length_a   1.000
_cell.length_b   1.000
_cell.length_c   1.000
_cell.angle_alpha   90.00
_cell.angle_beta   90.00
_cell.angle_gamma   90.00
#
_symmetry.space_group_name_H-M   'P 1'
#
loop_
_entity.id
_entity.type
_entity.pdbx_description
1 polymer ?
#
loop_
_entity_poly.entity_id
_entity_poly.type
_entity_poly.pdbx_seq_one_letter_code
_entity_poly.pdbx_strand_id
1 'polypeptide(L)'
;LNYNHYHDFIEGFQDYGDLGRREVLANQALLFFVRGLFCNWKMPFSYYVSSGPVKGEVISTLLQKVLQKLQDIGLVPRMVVCDQGSNNRKALASLGASKDNVKIFINGMEIYTCFDTPHLIKSLRNN
;
A
#
# COMPACT_ATOMS: atom_id res chain seq x y z
N LEU A 1 14.34 -19.22 -5.14
CA LEU A 1 13.18 -19.91 -4.55
C LEU A 1 13.64 -20.61 -3.29
N ASN A 2 12.81 -20.64 -2.26
CA ASN A 2 13.10 -21.32 -1.01
C ASN A 2 11.89 -22.16 -0.60
N TYR A 3 12.08 -23.37 -0.11
CA TYR A 3 10.98 -24.18 0.39
C TYR A 3 10.82 -23.96 1.90
N ASN A 4 9.66 -23.45 2.31
CA ASN A 4 9.34 -23.22 3.71
C ASN A 4 8.69 -24.48 4.29
N HIS A 5 9.50 -25.29 4.99
CA HIS A 5 9.07 -26.55 5.60
C HIS A 5 7.93 -26.40 6.62
N TYR A 6 7.85 -25.27 7.33
CA TYR A 6 6.85 -25.07 8.38
C TYR A 6 5.44 -24.84 7.81
N HIS A 7 5.36 -24.19 6.66
CA HIS A 7 4.11 -23.80 6.02
C HIS A 7 3.81 -24.63 4.76
N ASP A 8 4.67 -25.60 4.44
CA ASP A 8 4.59 -26.47 3.26
C ASP A 8 4.34 -25.68 1.95
N PHE A 9 5.15 -24.64 1.70
CA PHE A 9 5.05 -23.85 0.47
C PHE A 9 6.40 -23.33 -0.04
N ILE A 10 6.43 -23.00 -1.33
CA ILE A 10 7.62 -22.45 -1.99
C ILE A 10 7.57 -20.90 -1.96
N GLU A 11 8.52 -20.28 -1.31
CA GLU A 11 8.73 -18.83 -1.28
C GLU A 11 9.47 -18.34 -2.54
N GLY A 12 9.21 -17.08 -2.90
CA GLY A 12 9.87 -16.37 -4.00
C GLY A 12 9.04 -16.27 -5.29
N PHE A 13 7.79 -16.69 -5.24
CA PHE A 13 6.80 -16.44 -6.30
C PHE A 13 5.91 -15.25 -5.95
N GLN A 14 5.32 -14.61 -6.96
CA GLN A 14 4.37 -13.51 -6.77
C GLN A 14 3.17 -13.97 -5.93
N ASP A 15 2.87 -13.20 -4.90
CA ASP A 15 1.82 -13.48 -3.93
C ASP A 15 1.18 -12.16 -3.44
N TYR A 16 -0.11 -11.99 -3.75
CA TYR A 16 -0.93 -10.87 -3.30
C TYR A 16 -1.89 -11.25 -2.15
N GLY A 17 -1.54 -12.31 -1.40
CA GLY A 17 -2.36 -12.86 -0.32
C GLY A 17 -3.69 -13.36 -0.87
N ASP A 18 -4.79 -12.91 -0.28
CA ASP A 18 -6.15 -13.28 -0.70
C ASP A 18 -6.47 -12.97 -2.17
N LEU A 19 -5.72 -12.08 -2.83
CA LEU A 19 -5.90 -11.77 -4.26
C LEU A 19 -5.23 -12.79 -5.18
N GLY A 20 -4.57 -13.79 -4.60
CA GLY A 20 -4.02 -14.94 -5.29
C GLY A 20 -2.52 -14.87 -5.52
N ARG A 21 -1.99 -16.05 -5.82
CA ARG A 21 -0.57 -16.33 -6.07
C ARG A 21 -0.38 -16.77 -7.52
N ARG A 22 0.78 -16.49 -8.10
CA ARG A 22 1.14 -16.92 -9.46
C ARG A 22 2.54 -17.52 -9.47
N GLU A 23 2.76 -18.53 -10.30
CA GLU A 23 4.05 -19.20 -10.50
C GLU A 23 5.02 -18.34 -11.35
N VAL A 24 5.16 -17.07 -10.99
CA VAL A 24 6.10 -16.12 -11.61
C VAL A 24 7.01 -15.59 -10.51
N LEU A 25 8.32 -15.58 -10.76
CA LEU A 25 9.32 -15.17 -9.77
C LEU A 25 9.07 -13.73 -9.32
N ALA A 26 8.94 -13.53 -8.01
CA ALA A 26 8.83 -12.21 -7.43
C ALA A 26 10.20 -11.53 -7.40
N ASN A 27 10.23 -10.23 -7.69
CA ASN A 27 11.43 -9.40 -7.66
C ASN A 27 11.20 -8.03 -6.98
N GLN A 28 9.98 -7.76 -6.53
CA GLN A 28 9.61 -6.55 -5.79
C GLN A 28 8.73 -6.92 -4.58
N ALA A 29 8.72 -6.04 -3.58
CA ALA A 29 7.85 -6.13 -2.42
C ALA A 29 7.07 -4.83 -2.26
N LEU A 30 5.75 -4.93 -2.20
CA LEU A 30 4.85 -3.85 -1.80
C LEU A 30 4.66 -3.90 -0.29
N LEU A 31 4.99 -2.82 0.40
CA LEU A 31 4.92 -2.73 1.86
C LEU A 31 3.93 -1.66 2.30
N PHE A 32 3.03 -2.01 3.21
CA PHE A 32 2.21 -1.06 3.95
C PHE A 32 2.75 -0.90 5.36
N PHE A 33 3.15 0.32 5.69
CA PHE A 33 3.72 0.68 6.99
C PHE A 33 2.74 1.55 7.76
N VAL A 34 2.63 1.34 9.07
CA VAL A 34 1.79 2.16 9.94
C VAL A 34 2.69 3.00 10.82
N ARG A 35 2.34 4.29 10.96
CA ARG A 35 3.07 5.28 11.74
C ARG A 35 2.12 5.96 12.72
N GLY A 36 2.48 5.97 14.00
CA GLY A 36 1.77 6.78 14.99
C GLY A 36 1.87 8.27 14.66
N LEU A 37 0.73 8.97 14.66
CA LEU A 37 0.67 10.40 14.39
C LEU A 37 1.07 11.22 15.63
N PHE A 38 0.52 10.88 16.79
CA PHE A 38 0.78 11.57 18.06
C PHE A 38 1.81 10.84 18.94
N CYS A 39 2.18 9.62 18.57
CA CYS A 39 3.10 8.77 19.33
C CYS A 39 4.22 8.26 18.43
N ASN A 40 5.45 8.20 18.95
CA ASN A 40 6.61 7.78 18.17
C ASN A 40 6.72 6.24 18.08
N TRP A 41 5.83 5.61 17.33
CA TRP A 41 5.93 4.19 16.99
C TRP A 41 5.70 4.01 15.49
N LYS A 42 6.24 2.93 14.94
CA LYS A 42 6.07 2.59 13.53
C LYS A 42 6.25 1.08 13.36
N MET A 43 5.47 0.45 12.50
CA MET A 43 5.60 -0.98 12.22
C MET A 43 5.21 -1.33 10.77
N PRO A 44 5.87 -2.33 10.16
CA PRO A 44 5.32 -2.97 8.98
C PRO A 44 3.99 -3.64 9.36
N PHE A 45 2.94 -3.39 8.59
CA PHE A 45 1.62 -3.97 8.86
C PHE A 45 1.31 -5.13 7.92
N SER A 46 1.62 -4.98 6.63
CA SER A 46 1.46 -6.05 5.65
C SER A 46 2.42 -5.86 4.49
N TYR A 47 2.86 -6.96 3.89
CA TYR A 47 3.65 -6.95 2.67
C TYR A 47 3.06 -7.93 1.66
N TYR A 48 3.34 -7.66 0.39
CA TYR A 48 2.98 -8.50 -0.74
C TYR A 48 4.14 -8.54 -1.71
N VAL A 49 4.37 -9.67 -2.38
CA VAL A 49 5.51 -9.85 -3.28
C VAL A 49 5.05 -9.97 -4.72
N SER A 50 5.73 -9.28 -5.63
CA SER A 50 5.29 -9.14 -7.03
C SER A 50 6.40 -9.40 -8.04
N SER A 51 6.00 -9.87 -9.21
CA SER A 51 6.85 -9.87 -10.40
C SER A 51 6.67 -8.54 -11.13
N GLY A 52 7.52 -7.57 -10.80
CA GLY A 52 7.47 -6.21 -11.33
C GLY A 52 6.43 -5.32 -10.63
N PRO A 53 6.19 -4.12 -11.18
CA PRO A 53 5.35 -3.11 -10.54
C PRO A 53 3.91 -3.60 -10.35
N VAL A 54 3.39 -3.44 -9.13
CA VAL A 54 2.00 -3.80 -8.80
C VAL A 54 1.03 -2.83 -9.48
N LYS A 55 -0.01 -3.37 -10.12
CA LYS A 55 -1.04 -2.57 -10.79
C LYS A 55 -1.82 -1.71 -9.79
N GLY A 56 -2.16 -0.48 -10.18
CA GLY A 56 -2.89 0.46 -9.30
C GLY A 56 -4.19 -0.09 -8.73
N GLU A 57 -4.95 -0.88 -9.49
CA GLU A 57 -6.18 -1.54 -9.04
C GLU A 57 -5.92 -2.55 -7.91
N VAL A 58 -4.82 -3.29 -8.01
CA VAL A 58 -4.39 -4.25 -6.98
C VAL A 58 -3.97 -3.48 -5.73
N ILE A 59 -3.16 -2.41 -5.88
CA ILE A 59 -2.76 -1.55 -4.75
C ILE A 59 -4.00 -0.95 -4.06
N SER A 60 -4.98 -0.45 -4.82
CA SER A 60 -6.23 0.11 -4.30
C SER A 60 -6.98 -0.91 -3.44
N THR A 61 -7.16 -2.12 -3.97
CA THR A 61 -7.84 -3.22 -3.25
C THR A 61 -7.10 -3.61 -1.97
N LEU A 62 -5.77 -3.74 -2.04
CA LEU A 62 -4.95 -4.08 -0.88
C LEU A 62 -4.94 -2.95 0.16
N LEU A 63 -4.88 -1.70 -0.27
CA LEU A 63 -4.94 -0.52 0.60
C LEU A 63 -6.28 -0.45 1.33
N GLN A 64 -7.40 -0.66 0.64
CA GLN A 64 -8.72 -0.71 1.26
C GLN A 64 -8.80 -1.81 2.34
N LYS A 65 -8.29 -3.02 2.04
CA LYS A 65 -8.22 -4.11 3.02
C LYS A 65 -7.34 -3.78 4.23
N VAL A 66 -6.21 -3.13 4.00
CA VAL A 66 -5.30 -2.69 5.09
C VAL A 66 -6.01 -1.67 5.97
N LEU A 67 -6.63 -0.64 5.39
CA LEU A 67 -7.34 0.38 6.14
C LEU A 67 -8.52 -0.20 6.94
N GLN A 68 -9.28 -1.14 6.35
CA GLN A 68 -10.31 -1.91 7.06
C GLN A 68 -9.74 -2.62 8.28
N LYS A 69 -8.69 -3.45 8.08
CA LYS A 69 -8.09 -4.23 9.18
C LYS A 69 -7.54 -3.34 10.29
N LEU A 70 -7.00 -2.17 9.96
CA LEU A 70 -6.54 -1.19 10.94
C LEU A 70 -7.71 -0.66 11.79
N GLN A 71 -8.85 -0.36 11.16
CA GLN A 71 -10.05 0.05 11.88
C GLN A 71 -10.60 -1.08 12.76
N ASP A 72 -10.60 -2.33 12.26
CA ASP A 72 -11.08 -3.50 13.00
C ASP A 72 -10.30 -3.75 14.30
N ILE A 73 -8.99 -3.45 14.33
CA ILE A 73 -8.15 -3.56 15.53
C ILE A 73 -8.18 -2.30 16.42
N GLY A 74 -9.08 -1.35 16.13
CA GLY A 74 -9.27 -0.14 16.93
C GLY A 74 -8.30 1.00 16.63
N LEU A 75 -7.48 0.91 15.58
CA LEU A 75 -6.70 2.05 15.10
C LEU A 75 -7.57 2.99 14.27
N VAL A 76 -7.19 4.26 14.22
CA VAL A 76 -7.92 5.30 13.50
C VAL A 76 -7.01 5.90 12.42
N PRO A 77 -6.90 5.27 11.23
CA PRO A 77 -6.11 5.82 10.14
C PRO A 77 -6.63 7.21 9.75
N ARG A 78 -5.75 8.21 9.73
CA ARG A 78 -6.09 9.58 9.33
C ARG A 78 -5.48 10.01 8.01
N MET A 79 -4.40 9.36 7.59
CA MET A 79 -3.68 9.72 6.38
C MET A 79 -3.03 8.50 5.73
N VAL A 80 -3.03 8.49 4.40
CA VAL A 80 -2.21 7.60 3.56
C VAL A 80 -1.15 8.45 2.87
N VAL A 81 0.10 7.99 2.91
CA VAL A 81 1.24 8.63 2.25
C VAL A 81 1.87 7.66 1.26
N CYS A 82 2.12 8.08 0.03
CA CYS A 82 2.82 7.29 -0.99
C CYS A 82 3.69 8.16 -1.89
N ASP A 83 4.53 7.55 -2.73
CA ASP A 83 5.24 8.29 -3.78
C ASP A 83 4.31 8.71 -4.94
N GLN A 84 4.88 9.44 -5.91
CA GLN A 84 4.16 9.93 -7.09
C GLN A 84 4.11 8.94 -8.26
N GLY A 85 4.47 7.67 -8.07
CA GLY A 85 4.46 6.64 -9.10
C GLY A 85 3.08 6.49 -9.75
N SER A 86 3.04 6.21 -11.05
CA SER A 86 1.80 6.09 -11.82
C SER A 86 0.80 5.10 -11.20
N ASN A 87 1.30 3.97 -10.68
CA ASN A 87 0.48 2.96 -10.02
C ASN A 87 -0.13 3.46 -8.71
N ASN A 88 0.63 4.20 -7.89
CA ASN A 88 0.14 4.78 -6.65
C ASN A 88 -0.90 5.88 -6.90
N ARG A 89 -0.65 6.76 -7.88
CA ARG A 89 -1.64 7.76 -8.31
C ARG A 89 -2.93 7.10 -8.78
N LYS A 90 -2.82 6.04 -9.57
CA LYS A 90 -3.98 5.28 -10.04
C LYS A 90 -4.73 4.61 -8.88
N ALA A 91 -4.02 4.05 -7.90
CA ALA A 91 -4.61 3.44 -6.73
C ALA A 91 -5.45 4.44 -5.90
N LEU A 92 -4.89 5.62 -5.61
CA LEU A 92 -5.61 6.68 -4.91
C LEU A 92 -6.82 7.18 -5.72
N ALA A 93 -6.66 7.35 -7.03
CA ALA A 93 -7.76 7.75 -7.92
C ALA A 93 -8.90 6.71 -7.93
N SER A 94 -8.57 5.42 -7.92
CA SER A 94 -9.56 4.33 -7.82
C SER A 94 -10.33 4.33 -6.48
N LEU A 95 -9.79 4.96 -5.44
CA LEU A 95 -10.47 5.15 -4.14
C LEU A 95 -11.21 6.50 -4.04
N GLY A 96 -11.24 7.29 -5.12
CA GLY A 96 -11.96 8.57 -5.19
C GLY A 96 -11.13 9.81 -4.91
N ALA A 97 -9.81 9.68 -4.68
CA ALA A 97 -8.94 10.83 -4.54
C ALA A 97 -8.71 11.51 -5.91
N SER A 98 -8.70 12.83 -5.93
CA SER A 98 -8.43 13.64 -7.10
C SER A 98 -7.60 14.88 -6.72
N LYS A 99 -7.31 15.73 -7.71
CA LYS A 99 -6.63 17.01 -7.46
C LYS A 99 -7.46 17.94 -6.58
N ASP A 100 -8.79 17.90 -6.74
CA ASP A 100 -9.73 18.77 -6.05
C ASP A 100 -10.28 18.13 -4.75
N ASN A 101 -10.15 16.80 -4.62
CA ASN A 101 -10.57 16.06 -3.44
C ASN A 101 -9.47 15.08 -2.99
N VAL A 102 -8.68 15.48 -1.99
CA VAL A 102 -7.58 14.64 -1.46
C VAL A 102 -8.04 13.56 -0.47
N LYS A 103 -9.35 13.38 -0.31
CA LYS A 103 -9.95 12.50 0.71
C LYS A 103 -10.50 11.23 0.07
N ILE A 104 -10.33 10.13 0.78
CA ILE A 104 -10.97 8.84 0.49
C ILE A 104 -11.84 8.43 1.69
N PHE A 105 -12.83 7.57 1.44
CA PHE A 105 -13.76 7.10 2.47
C PHE A 105 -13.68 5.59 2.62
N ILE A 106 -13.35 5.11 3.83
CA ILE A 106 -13.33 3.70 4.20
C ILE A 106 -14.23 3.51 5.42
N ASN A 107 -15.30 2.72 5.29
CA ASN A 107 -16.36 2.51 6.31
C ASN A 107 -16.95 3.80 6.88
N GLY A 108 -17.21 4.78 6.01
CA GLY A 108 -17.72 6.08 6.42
C GLY A 108 -16.71 6.97 7.15
N MET A 109 -15.47 6.51 7.35
CA MET A 109 -14.39 7.33 7.88
C MET A 109 -13.63 8.03 6.75
N GLU A 110 -13.48 9.35 6.88
CA GLU A 110 -12.65 10.16 6.00
C GLU A 110 -11.16 9.97 6.32
N ILE A 111 -10.37 9.72 5.27
CA ILE A 111 -8.92 9.53 5.35
C ILE A 111 -8.27 10.43 4.30
N TYR A 112 -7.28 11.23 4.71
CA TYR A 112 -6.55 12.10 3.81
C TYR A 112 -5.51 11.32 3.00
N THR A 113 -5.23 11.75 1.79
CA THR A 113 -4.16 11.19 0.95
C THR A 113 -3.11 12.27 0.68
N CYS A 114 -1.84 11.88 0.69
CA CYS A 114 -0.74 12.79 0.48
C CYS A 114 0.39 12.10 -0.29
N PHE A 115 1.10 12.85 -1.13
CA PHE A 115 2.36 12.39 -1.70
C PHE A 115 3.52 12.77 -0.78
N ASP A 116 4.54 11.93 -0.75
CA ASP A 116 5.69 12.21 0.09
C ASP A 116 6.41 13.51 -0.37
N THR A 117 6.62 14.40 0.60
CA THR A 117 7.19 15.73 0.37
C THR A 117 8.63 15.69 -0.17
N PRO A 118 9.52 14.78 0.27
CA PRO A 118 10.87 14.72 -0.28
C PRO A 118 10.91 14.42 -1.79
N HIS A 119 10.09 13.48 -2.28
CA HIS A 119 10.02 13.23 -3.72
C HIS A 119 9.43 14.42 -4.47
N LEU A 120 8.44 15.13 -3.91
CA LEU A 120 7.91 16.39 -4.46
C LEU A 120 9.00 17.45 -4.67
N ILE A 121 9.79 17.73 -3.63
CA ILE A 121 10.88 18.74 -3.69
C ILE A 121 11.93 18.35 -4.73
N LYS A 122 12.31 17.06 -4.75
CA LYS A 122 13.27 16.54 -5.73
C LYS A 122 12.75 16.66 -7.16
N SER A 123 11.47 16.37 -7.39
CA SER A 123 10.82 16.55 -8.70
C SER A 123 10.81 18.02 -9.11
N LEU A 124 10.52 18.94 -8.19
CA LEU A 124 10.57 20.38 -8.48
C LEU A 124 11.97 20.84 -8.86
N ARG A 125 13.00 20.40 -8.14
CA ARG A 125 14.42 20.75 -8.42
C ARG A 125 14.90 20.26 -9.79
N ASN A 126 14.42 19.09 -10.24
CA ASN A 126 14.90 18.43 -11.45
C ASN A 126 14.14 18.89 -12.72
N ASN A 127 13.04 19.63 -12.58
CA ASN A 127 12.33 20.27 -13.69
C ASN A 127 12.78 21.72 -13.84
#